data_AF-A0A2M6XXZ4-F1
#
_entry.id   AF-A0A2M6XXZ4-F1
#
_cell.length_a   1.000
_cell.length_b   1.000
_cell.length_c   1.000
_cell.angle_alpha   90.00
_cell.angle_beta   90.00
_cell.angle_gamma   90.00
#
_symmetry.space_group_name_H-M   'P 1'
#
loop_
_entity.id
_entity.type
_entity.pdbx_description
1 polymer ?
#
loop_
_entity_poly.entity_id
_entity_poly.type
_entity_poly.pdbx_seq_one_letter_code
_entity_poly.pdbx_strand_id
1 'polypeptide(L)'
;IVFARELTKLFENIHRCTLGTALDWLNRDPNNQRGEFVLLVSGAAPRNDDLDAQAERVLAALLSELPLKQAVGLAVQITGLNKNALYERALALKQ
;
A
#
# COMPACT_ATOMS: atom_id res chain seq x y z
N ILE A 1 4.92 -12.15 -6.82
CA ILE A 1 3.76 -12.86 -7.41
C ILE A 1 4.22 -14.27 -7.79
N VAL A 2 3.33 -15.25 -7.74
CA VAL A 2 3.58 -16.60 -8.25
C VAL A 2 2.51 -16.94 -9.27
N PHE A 3 2.94 -17.44 -10.42
CA PHE A 3 2.10 -18.03 -11.45
C PHE A 3 2.13 -19.55 -11.26
N ALA A 4 1.00 -20.17 -10.97
CA ALA A 4 0.85 -21.61 -11.00
C ALA A 4 -0.06 -21.97 -12.19
N ARG A 5 0.52 -22.53 -13.24
CA ARG A 5 -0.11 -22.80 -14.53
C ARG A 5 -0.40 -24.28 -14.67
N GLU A 6 -1.61 -24.63 -15.12
CA GLU A 6 -2.01 -26.01 -15.44
C GLU A 6 -1.76 -27.00 -14.28
N LEU A 7 -2.11 -26.61 -13.05
CA LEU A 7 -1.93 -27.44 -11.85
C LEU A 7 -2.56 -28.84 -12.03
N THR A 8 -1.81 -29.86 -11.63
CA THR A 8 -2.11 -31.31 -11.73
C THR A 8 -2.16 -31.88 -13.16
N LYS A 9 -1.88 -31.06 -14.20
CA LYS A 9 -1.87 -31.49 -15.60
C LYS A 9 -0.44 -31.73 -16.11
N LEU A 10 -0.31 -32.29 -17.31
CA LEU A 10 0.97 -32.67 -17.92
C LEU A 10 1.98 -31.50 -18.03
N PHE A 11 1.48 -30.29 -18.26
CA PHE A 11 2.31 -29.09 -18.46
C PHE A 11 2.31 -28.16 -17.24
N GLU A 12 2.16 -28.72 -16.04
CA GLU A 12 2.23 -27.95 -14.79
C GLU A 12 3.52 -27.11 -14.72
N ASN A 13 3.37 -25.83 -14.38
CA ASN A 13 4.50 -24.93 -14.23
C ASN A 13 4.26 -23.92 -13.11
N ILE A 14 5.22 -23.80 -12.18
CA ILE A 14 5.17 -22.81 -11.10
C ILE A 14 6.34 -21.84 -11.28
N HIS A 15 6.01 -20.57 -11.48
CA HIS A 15 6.98 -19.50 -11.67
C HIS A 15 6.79 -18.40 -10.63
N ARG A 16 7.86 -18.03 -9.93
CA ARG A 16 7.88 -16.93 -8.95
C ARG A 16 8.74 -15.78 -9.47
N CYS A 17 8.19 -14.58 -9.46
CA CYS A 17 8.90 -13.36 -9.84
C CYS A 17 8.37 -12.13 -9.08
N THR A 18 9.06 -11.00 -9.26
CA THR A 18 8.55 -9.69 -8.86
C THR A 18 7.49 -9.24 -9.86
N LEU A 19 6.54 -8.41 -9.43
CA LEU A 19 5.49 -7.94 -10.33
C LEU A 19 6.06 -7.18 -11.54
N GLY A 20 7.14 -6.42 -11.34
CA GLY A 20 7.79 -5.66 -12.41
C GLY A 20 8.44 -6.50 -13.50
N THR A 21 8.75 -7.78 -13.25
CA THR A 21 9.37 -8.69 -14.24
C THR A 21 8.38 -9.71 -14.80
N ALA A 22 7.13 -9.70 -14.32
CA ALA A 22 6.13 -10.69 -14.68
C ALA A 22 5.73 -10.63 -16.16
N LEU A 23 5.61 -9.42 -16.72
CA LEU A 23 5.22 -9.23 -18.11
C LEU A 23 6.30 -9.74 -19.07
N ASP A 24 7.57 -9.49 -18.76
CA ASP A 24 8.70 -9.98 -19.55
C ASP A 24 8.71 -11.51 -19.59
N TRP A 25 8.46 -12.16 -18.46
CA TRP A 25 8.37 -13.62 -18.40
C TRP A 25 7.20 -14.17 -19.23
N LEU A 26 6.00 -13.57 -19.13
CA LEU A 26 4.84 -13.96 -19.94
C LEU A 26 5.10 -13.81 -21.44
N ASN A 27 5.80 -12.76 -21.85
CA ASN A 27 6.06 -12.47 -23.26
C ASN A 27 7.25 -13.25 -23.84
N ARG A 28 8.10 -13.83 -23.01
CA ARG A 28 9.30 -14.56 -23.44
C ARG A 28 8.98 -15.88 -24.15
N ASP A 29 7.86 -16.53 -23.85
CA ASP A 29 7.42 -17.78 -24.47
C ASP A 29 5.90 -17.77 -24.63
N PRO A 30 5.35 -17.96 -25.84
CA PRO A 30 3.91 -18.09 -26.06
C PRO A 30 3.22 -19.14 -25.18
N ASN A 31 3.93 -20.20 -24.76
CA ASN A 31 3.38 -21.21 -23.86
C ASN A 31 3.13 -20.69 -22.43
N ASN A 32 3.84 -19.63 -22.01
CA ASN A 32 3.60 -18.99 -20.72
C ASN A 32 2.27 -18.21 -20.66
N GLN A 33 1.58 -18.06 -21.79
CA GLN A 33 0.30 -17.36 -21.90
C GLN A 33 -0.89 -18.32 -22.07
N ARG A 34 -0.64 -19.63 -22.09
CA ARG A 34 -1.64 -20.65 -22.43
C ARG A 34 -2.07 -21.48 -21.23
N GLY A 35 -3.35 -21.82 -21.20
CA GLY A 35 -3.96 -22.67 -20.19
C GLY A 35 -4.53 -21.86 -19.02
N GLU A 36 -4.80 -22.55 -17.93
CA GLU A 36 -5.37 -21.99 -16.70
C GLU A 36 -4.28 -21.57 -15.73
N PHE A 37 -4.53 -20.49 -14.99
CA PHE A 37 -3.60 -19.91 -14.04
C PHE A 37 -4.23 -19.72 -12.66
N VAL A 38 -3.45 -19.98 -11.63
CA VAL A 38 -3.65 -19.48 -10.28
C VAL A 38 -2.56 -18.46 -10.00
N LEU A 39 -2.95 -17.25 -9.61
CA LEU A 39 -2.02 -16.19 -9.23
C LEU A 39 -1.99 -16.02 -7.71
N LEU A 40 -0.82 -16.23 -7.12
CA LEU A 40 -0.60 -15.90 -5.72
C LEU A 40 0.08 -14.54 -5.63
N VAL A 41 -0.64 -13.57 -5.08
CA VAL A 41 -0.14 -12.21 -4.86
C VAL A 41 0.19 -12.07 -3.39
N SER A 42 1.42 -11.64 -3.09
CA SER A 42 1.78 -11.29 -1.71
C SER A 42 0.90 -10.15 -1.24
N GLY A 43 0.41 -10.23 0.00
CA GLY A 43 -0.29 -9.11 0.63
C GLY A 43 0.58 -7.84 0.57
N ALA A 44 -0.08 -6.68 0.50
CA ALA A 44 0.61 -5.42 0.68
C ALA A 44 1.28 -5.42 2.06
N ALA A 45 2.44 -4.76 2.17
CA ALA A 45 2.97 -4.43 3.49
C ALA A 45 1.87 -3.67 4.26
N PRO A 46 1.73 -3.90 5.58
CA PRO A 46 0.85 -3.07 6.38
C PRO A 46 1.22 -1.62 6.12
N ARG A 47 0.23 -0.79 5.81
CA ARG A 47 0.44 0.64 5.77
C ARG A 47 0.83 1.01 7.19
N ASN A 48 2.06 1.49 7.40
CA ASN A 48 2.37 2.08 8.69
C ASN A 48 1.40 3.25 8.84
N ASP A 49 0.47 3.13 9.79
CA ASP A 49 -0.38 4.22 10.27
C ASP A 49 0.44 5.25 11.08
N ASP A 50 1.76 5.05 11.17
CA ASP A 50 2.71 6.10 11.54
C ASP A 50 2.44 7.30 10.64
N LEU A 51 2.23 8.45 11.26
CA LEU A 51 2.00 9.71 10.59
C LEU A 51 3.07 9.92 9.52
N ASP A 52 2.67 9.74 8.27
CA ASP A 52 3.55 9.98 7.13
C ASP A 52 4.13 11.40 7.26
N ALA A 53 5.36 11.64 6.82
CA ALA A 53 6.00 12.96 6.92
C ALA A 53 5.17 14.06 6.23
N GLN A 54 4.28 13.67 5.30
CA GLN A 54 3.26 14.54 4.75
C GLN A 54 2.14 14.89 5.75
N ALA A 55 1.61 13.91 6.48
CA ALA A 55 0.56 14.14 7.48
C ALA A 55 1.05 15.04 8.62
N GLU A 56 2.30 14.89 9.04
CA GLU A 56 2.89 15.76 10.05
C GLU A 56 3.06 17.20 9.55
N ARG A 57 3.53 17.38 8.30
CA ARG A 57 3.62 18.72 7.68
C ARG A 57 2.25 19.39 7.55
N VAL A 58 1.22 18.64 7.14
CA VAL A 58 -0.16 19.14 7.06
C VAL A 58 -0.65 19.53 8.45
N LEU A 59 -0.46 18.67 9.45
CA LEU A 59 -0.91 18.93 10.81
C LEU A 59 -0.22 20.16 11.42
N ALA A 60 1.10 20.30 11.26
CA ALA A 60 1.86 21.45 11.74
C ALA A 60 1.40 22.77 11.09
N ALA A 61 1.19 22.78 9.77
CA ALA A 61 0.68 23.95 9.06
C ALA A 61 -0.75 24.33 9.49
N LEU A 62 -1.61 23.34 9.79
CA LEU A 62 -2.96 23.61 10.28
C LEU A 62 -2.95 24.12 11.72
N LEU A 63 -2.03 23.63 12.56
CA LEU A 63 -1.91 24.05 13.96
C LEU A 63 -1.38 25.48 14.12
N SER A 64 -0.65 26.03 13.13
CA SER A 64 -0.21 27.43 13.17
C SER A 64 -1.38 28.40 13.01
N GLU A 65 -2.42 28.02 12.26
CA GLU A 65 -3.53 28.91 11.90
C GLU A 65 -4.83 28.60 12.66
N LEU A 66 -5.01 27.37 13.17
CA LEU A 66 -6.30 26.89 13.65
C LEU A 66 -6.24 26.30 15.07
N PRO A 67 -7.35 26.37 15.83
CA PRO A 67 -7.48 25.64 17.09
C PRO A 67 -7.32 24.14 16.90
N LEU A 68 -6.69 23.48 17.89
CA LEU A 68 -6.35 22.04 17.90
C LEU A 68 -7.46 21.13 17.31
N LYS A 69 -8.70 21.31 17.76
CA LYS A 69 -9.84 20.49 17.33
C LYS A 69 -10.14 20.63 15.83
N GLN A 70 -10.00 21.84 15.27
CA GLN A 70 -10.22 22.11 13.85
C GLN A 70 -9.04 21.60 13.01
N ALA A 71 -7.81 21.85 13.45
CA ALA A 71 -6.60 21.37 12.79
C ALA A 71 -6.60 19.83 12.66
N VAL A 72 -6.90 19.11 13.75
CA VAL A 72 -7.00 17.65 13.72
C VAL A 72 -8.15 17.18 12.82
N GLY A 73 -9.30 17.85 12.86
CA GLY A 73 -10.45 17.50 12.01
C GLY A 73 -10.13 17.61 10.51
N LEU A 74 -9.48 18.69 10.10
CA LEU A 74 -9.04 18.89 8.71
C LEU A 74 -7.92 17.94 8.32
N ALA A 75 -6.96 17.68 9.21
CA ALA A 75 -5.89 16.72 8.95
C ALA A 75 -6.43 15.30 8.71
N VAL A 76 -7.46 14.86 9.43
CA VAL A 76 -8.16 13.59 9.16
C VAL A 76 -8.77 13.59 7.75
N GLN A 77 -9.42 14.67 7.34
CA GLN A 77 -10.02 14.76 6.01
C GLN A 77 -8.99 14.77 4.88
N ILE A 78 -7.84 15.41 5.07
CA ILE A 78 -6.78 15.52 4.07
C ILE A 78 -5.96 14.23 3.96
N THR A 79 -5.64 13.61 5.09
CA THR A 79 -4.69 12.49 5.16
C THR A 79 -5.38 11.12 5.21
N GLY A 80 -6.65 11.08 5.62
CA GLY A 80 -7.39 9.84 5.87
C GLY A 80 -6.92 9.05 7.10
N LEU A 81 -5.99 9.59 7.89
CA LEU A 81 -5.43 8.92 9.06
C LEU A 81 -6.37 8.97 10.27
N ASN A 82 -6.09 8.08 11.23
CA ASN A 82 -6.88 7.97 12.46
C ASN A 82 -6.85 9.29 13.26
N LYS A 83 -8.05 9.76 13.63
CA LYS A 83 -8.23 10.98 14.42
C LYS A 83 -7.47 10.98 15.75
N ASN A 84 -7.45 9.86 16.46
CA ASN A 84 -6.76 9.77 17.75
C ASN A 84 -5.25 9.87 17.58
N ALA A 85 -4.68 9.22 16.57
CA ALA A 85 -3.25 9.32 16.26
C ALA A 85 -2.84 10.76 15.90
N LEU A 86 -3.63 11.43 15.04
CA LEU A 86 -3.43 12.84 14.70
C LEU A 86 -3.58 13.77 15.91
N TYR A 87 -4.51 13.48 16.83
CA TYR A 87 -4.73 14.27 18.03
C TYR A 87 -3.55 14.18 19.01
N GLU A 88 -3.07 12.96 19.28
CA GLU A 88 -1.88 12.74 20.13
C GLU A 88 -0.64 13.43 19.55
N ARG A 89 -0.42 13.35 18.23
CA ARG A 89 0.68 14.08 17.59
C ARG A 89 0.51 15.59 17.69
N ALA A 90 -0.71 16.09 17.50
CA ALA A 90 -0.99 17.52 17.58
C ALA A 90 -0.72 18.08 18.98
N LEU A 91 -0.98 17.30 20.04
CA LEU A 91 -0.60 17.65 21.40
C LEU A 91 0.92 17.69 21.57
N ALA A 92 1.63 16.70 21.04
CA ALA A 92 3.10 16.65 21.11
C ALA A 92 3.79 17.79 20.34
N LEU A 93 3.18 18.29 19.25
CA LEU A 93 3.70 19.42 18.46
C LEU A 93 3.41 20.80 19.07
N LYS A 94 2.48 20.89 20.03
CA LYS A 94 2.07 22.15 20.66
C LYS A 94 2.77 22.40 22.02
N GLN A 95 3.47 21.39 22.54
CA GLN A 95 4.39 21.53 23.66
C GLN A 95 5.72 22.12 23.18
#